data_AF-A0A357AST9-F1
#
_entry.id   AF-A0A357AST9-F1
#
_cell.length_a   1.000
_cell.length_b   1.000
_cell.length_c   1.000
_cell.angle_alpha   90.00
_cell.angle_beta   90.00
_cell.angle_gamma   90.00
#
_symmetry.space_group_name_H-M   'P 1'
#
loop_
_entity.id
_entity.type
_entity.pdbx_description
1 polymer ?
#
loop_
_entity_poly.entity_id
_entity_poly.type
_entity_poly.pdbx_seq_one_letter_code
_entity_poly.pdbx_strand_id
1 'polypeptide(L)' 'MKCGLGKCGHCQINDLNACIDGPVFRYTDIEAYQEAI' A
#
# COMPACT_ATOMS: atom_id res chain seq x y z
N MET A 1 -2.08 7.85 4.61
CA MET A 1 -2.92 8.39 3.50
C MET A 1 -2.93 9.93 3.52
N LYS A 2 -2.96 10.60 2.36
CA LYS A 2 -3.07 12.08 2.25
C LYS A 2 -3.93 12.50 1.05
N CYS A 3 -3.51 12.12 -0.16
CA CYS A 3 -4.20 12.50 -1.40
C CYS A 3 -5.26 11.49 -1.87
N GLY A 4 -5.15 10.20 -1.49
CA GLY A 4 -6.11 9.15 -1.87
C GLY A 4 -6.16 8.78 -3.36
N LEU A 5 -5.29 9.33 -4.20
CA LEU A 5 -5.33 9.18 -5.67
C LEU A 5 -4.01 8.64 -6.26
N GLY A 6 -3.15 8.04 -5.43
CA GLY A 6 -1.83 7.55 -5.87
C GLY A 6 -0.80 8.64 -6.23
N LYS A 7 -1.17 9.92 -6.21
CA LYS A 7 -0.28 11.03 -6.63
C LYS A 7 0.84 11.37 -5.66
N CYS A 8 0.68 11.07 -4.38
CA CYS A 8 1.52 11.59 -3.30
C CYS A 8 2.34 10.52 -2.57
N GLY A 9 2.20 9.23 -2.88
CA GLY A 9 2.94 8.13 -2.23
C GLY A 9 2.68 7.91 -0.74
N HIS A 10 1.90 8.75 -0.06
CA HIS A 10 1.68 8.69 1.40
C HIS A 10 0.84 7.49 1.88
N CYS A 11 0.46 6.60 0.98
CA CYS A 11 -0.29 5.38 1.23
C CYS A 11 0.46 4.15 0.69
N GLN A 12 1.74 4.30 0.32
CA GLN A 12 2.54 3.28 -0.34
C GLN A 12 3.03 2.22 0.65
N ILE A 13 2.94 0.96 0.22
CA ILE A 13 3.38 -0.26 0.90
C ILE A 13 4.22 -1.01 -0.13
N ASN A 14 5.55 -0.84 -0.08
CA ASN A 14 6.47 -1.30 -1.13
C ASN A 14 6.03 -0.79 -2.52
N ASP A 15 5.75 -1.69 -3.46
CA ASP A 15 5.31 -1.33 -4.81
C ASP A 15 3.79 -1.11 -4.92
N LEU A 16 3.04 -1.34 -3.84
CA LEU A 16 1.59 -1.17 -3.79
C LEU A 16 1.22 0.19 -3.21
N ASN A 17 0.14 0.79 -3.68
CA ASN A 17 -0.46 1.98 -3.10
C ASN A 17 -1.80 1.60 -2.46
N ALA A 18 -1.92 1.65 -1.13
CA ALA A 18 -3.14 1.28 -0.42
C ALA A 18 -4.39 2.08 -0.81
N CYS A 19 -4.23 3.22 -1.45
CA CYS A 19 -5.33 4.05 -1.95
C CYS A 19 -5.72 3.77 -3.42
N ILE A 20 -4.96 2.92 -4.12
CA ILE A 20 -5.25 2.48 -5.50
C ILE A 20 -5.46 0.96 -5.55
N ASP A 21 -4.54 0.21 -4.92
CA ASP A 21 -4.52 -1.25 -4.88
C ASP A 21 -5.21 -1.81 -3.62
N GLY A 22 -5.37 -0.98 -2.59
CA GLY A 22 -6.04 -1.29 -1.32
C GLY A 22 -7.38 -0.56 -1.16
N PRO A 23 -8.01 -0.57 0.03
CA PRO A 23 -7.39 -0.53 1.36
C PRO A 23 -7.33 -1.88 2.10
N VAL A 24 -7.90 -2.93 1.52
CA VAL A 24 -7.94 -4.27 2.12
C VAL A 24 -7.15 -5.22 1.24
N PHE A 25 -6.17 -5.90 1.84
CA PHE A 25 -5.32 -6.87 1.18
C PHE A 25 -5.55 -8.25 1.77
N ARG A 26 -5.40 -9.29 0.96
CA ARG A 26 -5.33 -10.65 1.48
C ARG A 26 -3.95 -10.87 2.06
N TYR A 27 -3.88 -11.55 3.20
CA TYR A 27 -2.61 -11.86 3.84
C TYR A 27 -1.64 -12.57 2.90
N THR A 28 -2.12 -13.54 2.11
CA THR A 28 -1.33 -14.27 1.10
C THR A 28 -0.69 -13.38 0.03
N ASP A 29 -1.29 -12.23 -0.25
CA ASP A 29 -0.80 -11.32 -1.30
C ASP A 29 0.29 -10.39 -0.76
N ILE A 30 0.37 -10.24 0.57
CA ILE A 30 1.27 -9.28 1.22
C ILE A 30 2.24 -9.90 2.23
N GLU A 31 2.17 -11.20 2.51
CA GLU A 31 3.01 -11.87 3.50
C GLU A 31 4.51 -11.79 3.19
N ALA A 32 4.87 -11.62 1.92
CA ALA A 32 6.25 -11.48 1.47
C ALA A 32 6.79 -10.04 1.63
N TYR A 33 5.91 -9.05 1.87
CA TYR A 33 6.33 -7.67 2.03
C TYR A 33 6.89 -7.44 3.44
N GLN A 34 8.13 -6.97 3.51
CA GLN A 34 8.72 -6.54 4.78
C GLN A 34 8.10 -5.23 5.26
N GLU A 35 7.99 -5.09 6.59
CA GLU A 35 7.62 -3.83 7.23
C GLU A 35 8.62 -2.73 6.84
N ALA A 36 8.12 -1.53 6.58
CA ALA A 36 8.98 -0.38 6.30
C ALA A 36 9.70 0.05 7.60
N ILE A 37 11.04 0.18 7.52
CA ILE A 37 11.90 0.69 8.61
C ILE A 37 11.72 2.21 8.76
#